data_AF-A0A957LRV1-F1
#
_entry.id   AF-A0A957LRV1-F1
#
_cell.length_a   1.000
_cell.length_b   1.000
_cell.length_c   1.000
_cell.angle_alpha   90.00
_cell.angle_beta   90.00
_cell.angle_gamma   90.00
#
_symmetry.space_group_name_H-M   'P 1'
#
loop_
_entity.id
_entity.type
_entity.pdbx_description
1 polymer ?
#
loop_
_entity_poly.entity_id
_entity_poly.type
_entity_poly.pdbx_seq_one_letter_code
_entity_poly.pdbx_strand_id
1 'polypeptide(L)'
;MKVTRLLAMAVSVLAMAFLGISAGASTVAAPAAGPCAPGAAYDPACDVDHNGTINVLDVQLAAGHWNQSGTFTSDNDHDHLSQTWTGARVPLKIQSNFDGTAGSLPAALVLANTRTSGPGYGLWVDSVSGNGVHVNSAGNDGIYVCTTGTAVGCTPSSENNGVEVGNAEDNGIFVKAAGNDGVVVSSAADDGVFVNTATNDGLSVGSVGGNGLLVGYALNDQGVRVLSAWGGFYVESATSRGLTVHSVGDPTTTSHDYGVGIGVDVEGAERYGLRIGRSDDDGVRVEETGDHGVYVGTTTDAGLYINAAGTAGVYVDSAGGDGVHVNTAIGDGVVGRTSSLAAYGGRFSNGAGGGPALYAIGGGNDAADLILGGTTTTNGDDGRIYSQPDSTSSDILMFSNDNFHIHLDEDNNSTSGFVIYNGANTAVWSISESGLAVAGEGNAAVIDAGEEGQQLVYAMHSPQNWLEDFGSAQLEASEAVVALDSAFARVVSVDAPYHVFLTPLGDCPLYVAAKSAASFTVRAQGGQACDISFDYRIVAMRRGYTEVRMPQFTPSGDD
;
A
#
# COMPACT_ATOMS: atom_id res chain seq x y z
N MET A 1 -15.41 -100.92 -5.29
CA MET A 1 -15.98 -102.29 -5.25
C MET A 1 -16.71 -102.50 -6.58
N LYS A 2 -16.33 -103.39 -7.50
CA LYS A 2 -15.34 -104.50 -7.55
C LYS A 2 -14.40 -104.27 -8.76
N VAL A 3 -13.07 -104.40 -8.65
CA VAL A 3 -12.27 -105.66 -8.58
C VAL A 3 -12.31 -106.38 -9.94
N THR A 4 -11.26 -106.29 -10.79
CA THR A 4 -10.04 -107.15 -10.86
C THR A 4 -10.34 -108.63 -11.26
N ARG A 5 -9.47 -109.45 -11.91
CA ARG A 5 -7.99 -109.50 -12.11
C ARG A 5 -7.63 -110.69 -13.05
N LEU A 6 -6.35 -110.76 -13.52
CA LEU A 6 -5.56 -111.97 -13.87
C LEU A 6 -6.09 -112.93 -14.99
N LEU A 7 -5.35 -113.84 -15.64
CA LEU A 7 -3.93 -114.03 -16.04
C LEU A 7 -3.80 -115.44 -16.66
N ALA A 8 -2.81 -115.59 -17.55
CA ALA A 8 -1.88 -116.73 -17.67
C ALA A 8 -2.28 -118.08 -18.34
N MET A 9 -1.42 -118.44 -19.32
CA MET A 9 -0.84 -119.76 -19.66
C MET A 9 -1.76 -120.92 -20.10
N ALA A 10 -1.36 -121.88 -20.97
CA ALA A 10 -0.33 -122.09 -22.02
C ALA A 10 -0.17 -123.64 -22.21
N VAL A 11 0.48 -124.10 -23.30
CA VAL A 11 0.90 -125.51 -23.59
C VAL A 11 -0.26 -126.41 -24.09
N SER A 12 -0.41 -126.75 -25.39
CA SER A 12 0.39 -127.67 -26.26
C SER A 12 0.26 -129.15 -25.82
N VAL A 13 0.02 -130.17 -26.67
CA VAL A 13 0.81 -130.83 -27.75
C VAL A 13 -0.14 -131.95 -28.32
N LEU A 14 -0.25 -132.35 -29.60
CA LEU A 14 0.68 -133.22 -30.36
C LEU A 14 0.24 -133.46 -31.85
N ALA A 15 1.16 -133.21 -32.80
CA ALA A 15 1.56 -133.95 -34.02
C ALA A 15 0.54 -134.52 -35.06
N MET A 16 0.66 -134.15 -36.36
CA MET A 16 1.34 -134.87 -37.50
C MET A 16 0.44 -135.93 -38.20
N ALA A 17 0.47 -136.24 -39.51
CA ALA A 17 1.32 -135.93 -40.69
C ALA A 17 0.58 -136.46 -41.98
N PHE A 18 0.82 -136.13 -43.26
CA PHE A 18 1.65 -135.13 -44.00
C PHE A 18 1.15 -135.05 -45.49
N LEU A 19 1.75 -134.17 -46.32
CA LEU A 19 1.73 -134.04 -47.81
C LEU A 19 0.45 -133.45 -48.44
N GLY A 20 0.45 -132.44 -49.32
CA GLY A 20 1.47 -131.76 -50.13
C GLY A 20 0.78 -131.35 -51.46
N ILE A 21 0.75 -130.06 -51.85
CA ILE A 21 1.57 -129.45 -52.93
C ILE A 21 1.33 -127.91 -52.93
N SER A 22 2.34 -127.14 -53.34
CA SER A 22 2.42 -125.67 -53.43
C SER A 22 1.88 -125.13 -54.80
N ALA A 23 1.85 -123.84 -55.15
CA ALA A 23 2.41 -122.60 -54.61
C ALA A 23 1.63 -121.35 -55.13
N GLY A 24 1.92 -120.15 -54.59
CA GLY A 24 1.67 -118.87 -55.29
C GLY A 24 1.04 -117.77 -54.42
N ALA A 25 1.82 -116.73 -54.09
CA ALA A 25 1.35 -115.55 -53.36
C ALA A 25 1.59 -114.28 -54.19
N SER A 26 0.76 -113.24 -53.98
CA SER A 26 0.90 -111.95 -54.66
C SER A 26 0.68 -110.80 -53.68
N THR A 27 1.70 -109.95 -53.51
CA THR A 27 1.67 -108.72 -52.71
C THR A 27 1.32 -107.52 -53.59
N VAL A 28 0.36 -106.70 -53.15
CA VAL A 28 -0.05 -105.48 -53.88
C VAL A 28 0.91 -104.33 -53.54
N ALA A 29 1.38 -103.60 -54.56
CA ALA A 29 2.32 -102.51 -54.42
C ALA A 29 1.65 -101.17 -54.08
N ALA A 30 2.34 -100.32 -53.32
CA ALA A 30 1.99 -98.93 -53.12
C ALA A 30 2.27 -98.09 -54.40
N PRO A 31 1.53 -97.00 -54.65
CA PRO A 31 1.80 -96.13 -55.80
C PRO A 31 3.13 -95.39 -55.60
N ALA A 32 4.04 -95.56 -56.55
CA ALA A 32 5.30 -94.82 -56.57
C ALA A 32 5.06 -93.39 -57.06
N ALA A 33 5.07 -92.41 -56.14
CA ALA A 33 5.42 -91.05 -56.51
C ALA A 33 6.89 -91.06 -56.98
N GLY A 34 7.14 -90.56 -58.18
CA GLY A 34 8.51 -90.43 -58.69
C GLY A 34 9.30 -89.43 -57.83
N PRO A 35 10.61 -89.62 -57.63
CA PRO A 35 11.41 -88.66 -56.89
C PRO A 35 11.43 -87.31 -57.63
N CYS A 36 10.95 -86.24 -56.98
CA CYS A 36 11.14 -84.87 -57.44
C CYS A 36 12.68 -84.62 -57.53
N ALA A 37 13.23 -84.71 -58.73
CA ALA A 37 14.66 -84.56 -58.98
C ALA A 37 14.96 -83.14 -59.50
N PRO A 38 16.01 -82.44 -59.00
CA PRO A 38 16.38 -81.12 -59.52
C PRO A 38 16.59 -81.15 -61.04
N GLY A 39 15.86 -80.29 -61.77
CA GLY A 39 15.88 -80.24 -63.23
C GLY A 39 14.89 -81.18 -63.95
N ALA A 40 13.97 -81.84 -63.24
CA ALA A 40 12.81 -82.49 -63.85
C ALA A 40 11.84 -81.47 -64.48
N ALA A 41 10.90 -81.97 -65.31
CA ALA A 41 9.81 -81.13 -65.82
C ALA A 41 8.92 -80.66 -64.66
N TYR A 42 8.40 -79.43 -64.76
CA TYR A 42 7.59 -78.80 -63.72
C TYR A 42 6.32 -79.61 -63.41
N ASP A 43 6.23 -80.08 -62.17
CA ASP A 43 5.04 -80.66 -61.54
C ASP A 43 4.65 -79.76 -60.36
N PRO A 44 3.46 -79.14 -60.35
CA PRO A 44 3.03 -78.28 -59.24
C PRO A 44 2.89 -79.02 -57.91
N ALA A 45 2.92 -80.36 -57.87
CA ALA A 45 3.01 -81.13 -56.62
C ALA A 45 4.44 -81.20 -56.03
N CYS A 46 5.46 -80.76 -56.76
CA CYS A 46 6.86 -80.72 -56.34
C CYS A 46 7.41 -79.29 -56.12
N ASP A 47 6.62 -78.24 -56.34
CA ASP A 47 6.96 -76.81 -56.17
C ASP A 47 6.37 -76.32 -54.84
N VAL A 48 7.07 -76.59 -53.73
CA VAL A 48 6.51 -76.51 -52.36
C VAL A 48 6.36 -75.08 -51.88
N ASP A 49 7.21 -74.16 -52.35
CA ASP A 49 7.09 -72.72 -52.07
C ASP A 49 6.32 -71.95 -53.17
N HIS A 50 5.84 -72.65 -54.21
CA HIS A 50 5.12 -72.11 -55.38
C HIS A 50 5.90 -71.02 -56.16
N ASN A 51 7.23 -71.05 -56.18
CA ASN A 51 8.04 -70.07 -56.91
C ASN A 51 8.07 -70.31 -58.43
N GLY A 52 7.55 -71.44 -58.92
CA GLY A 52 7.55 -71.82 -60.34
C GLY A 52 8.77 -72.61 -60.80
N THR A 53 9.69 -72.98 -59.89
CA THR A 53 10.91 -73.74 -60.20
C THR A 53 11.24 -74.78 -59.13
N ILE A 54 11.10 -76.07 -59.49
CA ILE A 54 11.51 -77.18 -58.62
C ILE A 54 13.04 -77.17 -58.46
N ASN A 55 13.50 -76.83 -57.27
CA ASN A 55 14.91 -76.72 -56.95
C ASN A 55 15.25 -77.39 -55.60
N VAL A 56 16.45 -77.17 -55.08
CA VAL A 56 16.91 -77.85 -53.86
C VAL A 56 16.18 -77.37 -52.59
N LEU A 57 15.61 -76.15 -52.60
CA LEU A 57 14.78 -75.65 -51.49
C LEU A 57 13.50 -76.49 -51.35
N ASP A 58 12.81 -76.81 -52.44
CA ASP A 58 11.60 -77.63 -52.42
C ASP A 58 11.85 -79.02 -51.83
N VAL A 59 12.98 -79.63 -52.23
CA VAL A 59 13.42 -80.93 -51.71
C VAL A 59 13.75 -80.84 -50.21
N GLN A 60 14.32 -79.72 -49.74
CA GLN A 60 14.61 -79.49 -48.32
C GLN A 60 13.33 -79.22 -47.50
N LEU A 61 12.38 -78.47 -48.05
CA LEU A 61 11.06 -78.22 -47.45
C LEU A 61 10.27 -79.54 -47.33
N ALA A 62 10.25 -80.36 -48.38
CA ALA A 62 9.63 -81.69 -48.35
C ALA A 62 10.33 -82.66 -47.37
N ALA A 63 11.67 -82.61 -47.28
CA ALA A 63 12.45 -83.49 -46.38
C ALA A 63 12.19 -83.24 -44.89
N GLY A 64 11.77 -82.03 -44.50
CA GLY A 64 11.40 -81.71 -43.11
C GLY A 64 10.17 -82.47 -42.59
N HIS A 65 9.31 -82.98 -43.48
CA HIS A 65 7.98 -83.48 -43.15
C HIS A 65 7.69 -84.93 -43.58
N TRP A 66 8.75 -85.75 -43.76
CA TRP A 66 8.74 -87.13 -44.28
C TRP A 66 7.86 -88.20 -43.57
N ASN A 67 6.97 -87.82 -42.65
CA ASN A 67 6.03 -88.73 -41.96
C ASN A 67 4.57 -88.19 -41.86
N GLN A 68 4.20 -87.17 -42.64
CA GLN A 68 2.80 -86.68 -42.71
C GLN A 68 2.13 -87.14 -44.02
N SER A 69 0.84 -87.52 -43.96
CA SER A 69 0.09 -88.02 -45.12
C SER A 69 -1.27 -87.32 -45.24
N GLY A 70 -1.42 -86.46 -46.25
CA GLY A 70 -2.65 -85.74 -46.57
C GLY A 70 -2.39 -84.54 -47.50
N THR A 71 -3.44 -83.96 -48.07
CA THR A 71 -3.33 -82.71 -48.84
C THR A 71 -2.97 -81.57 -47.89
N PHE A 72 -1.92 -80.80 -48.22
CA PHE A 72 -1.44 -79.72 -47.37
C PHE A 72 -2.48 -78.59 -47.28
N THR A 73 -3.11 -78.46 -46.11
CA THR A 73 -3.81 -77.25 -45.70
C THR A 73 -2.97 -76.66 -44.57
N SER A 74 -2.52 -75.41 -44.76
CA SER A 74 -1.76 -74.67 -43.74
C SER A 74 -2.50 -74.72 -42.41
N ASP A 75 -1.86 -75.23 -41.37
CA ASP A 75 -2.45 -75.32 -40.03
C ASP A 75 -2.36 -73.96 -39.33
N ASN A 76 -3.28 -73.08 -39.74
CA ASN A 76 -3.43 -71.70 -39.24
C ASN A 76 -3.81 -71.60 -37.74
N ASP A 77 -3.67 -72.69 -36.97
CA ASP A 77 -3.99 -72.84 -35.55
C ASP A 77 -2.97 -73.76 -34.84
N HIS A 78 -1.66 -73.44 -34.93
CA HIS A 78 -0.65 -74.01 -34.03
C HIS A 78 -0.13 -72.97 -33.04
N ASP A 79 0.03 -73.35 -31.77
CA ASP A 79 0.62 -72.49 -30.75
C ASP A 79 2.14 -72.72 -30.60
N HIS A 80 2.84 -71.66 -30.17
CA HIS A 80 4.29 -71.68 -29.92
C HIS A 80 4.62 -71.79 -28.42
N LEU A 81 3.76 -72.41 -27.62
CA LEU A 81 3.93 -72.46 -26.17
C LEU A 81 5.26 -73.13 -25.78
N SER A 82 5.97 -72.51 -24.83
CA SER A 82 7.30 -72.94 -24.33
C SER A 82 8.45 -72.90 -25.35
N GLN A 83 8.28 -72.26 -26.51
CA GLN A 83 9.38 -72.03 -27.47
C GLN A 83 10.14 -70.72 -27.15
N THR A 84 11.46 -70.73 -27.27
CA THR A 84 12.30 -69.52 -27.14
C THR A 84 12.96 -69.19 -28.47
N TRP A 85 12.70 -68.00 -28.98
CA TRP A 85 13.18 -67.54 -30.28
C TRP A 85 14.37 -66.58 -30.08
N THR A 86 15.58 -67.02 -30.41
CA THR A 86 16.81 -66.20 -30.27
C THR A 86 17.42 -65.88 -31.63
N GLY A 87 17.47 -64.60 -32.00
CA GLY A 87 18.09 -64.12 -33.25
C GLY A 87 19.16 -63.07 -32.99
N ALA A 88 20.42 -63.37 -33.34
CA ALA A 88 21.54 -62.45 -33.10
C ALA A 88 21.78 -61.41 -34.22
N ARG A 89 21.20 -61.62 -35.42
CA ARG A 89 21.42 -60.78 -36.62
C ARG A 89 20.21 -60.65 -37.55
N VAL A 90 19.11 -61.34 -37.27
CA VAL A 90 17.87 -61.29 -38.06
C VAL A 90 16.72 -61.05 -37.08
N PRO A 91 15.92 -59.97 -37.25
CA PRO A 91 14.79 -59.71 -36.36
C PRO A 91 13.66 -60.70 -36.62
N LEU A 92 12.93 -61.08 -35.56
CA LEU A 92 11.62 -61.71 -35.73
C LEU A 92 10.69 -60.67 -36.37
N LYS A 93 10.28 -60.93 -37.61
CA LYS A 93 9.54 -59.99 -38.43
C LYS A 93 8.13 -60.52 -38.69
N ILE A 94 7.16 -59.99 -37.96
CA ILE A 94 5.74 -60.31 -38.14
C ILE A 94 5.12 -59.19 -38.99
N GLN A 95 4.55 -59.55 -40.14
CA GLN A 95 3.87 -58.64 -41.05
C GLN A 95 2.61 -59.30 -41.61
N SER A 96 1.57 -58.49 -41.76
CA SER A 96 0.34 -58.86 -42.47
C SER A 96 0.01 -57.77 -43.48
N ASN A 97 -0.70 -58.13 -44.54
CA ASN A 97 -1.12 -57.22 -45.61
C ASN A 97 -2.66 -57.27 -45.68
N PHE A 98 -3.31 -56.46 -44.84
CA PHE A 98 -4.75 -56.52 -44.64
C PHE A 98 -5.52 -55.83 -45.78
N ASP A 99 -6.38 -56.56 -46.46
CA ASP A 99 -7.32 -56.02 -47.44
C ASP A 99 -8.54 -55.42 -46.75
N GLY A 100 -8.84 -54.15 -47.09
CA GLY A 100 -9.82 -53.34 -46.39
C GLY A 100 -11.27 -53.81 -46.58
N THR A 101 -11.72 -54.77 -45.77
CA THR A 101 -13.13 -55.07 -45.57
C THR A 101 -13.62 -54.45 -44.25
N ALA A 102 -14.61 -53.57 -44.34
CA ALA A 102 -15.08 -52.78 -43.20
C ALA A 102 -15.80 -53.67 -42.16
N GLY A 103 -15.29 -53.68 -40.93
CA GLY A 103 -15.98 -54.28 -39.78
C GLY A 103 -15.11 -55.09 -38.80
N SER A 104 -13.87 -55.42 -39.15
CA SER A 104 -12.91 -56.03 -38.23
C SER A 104 -11.65 -55.18 -38.13
N LEU A 105 -11.05 -55.11 -36.93
CA LEU A 105 -9.75 -54.47 -36.68
C LEU A 105 -8.66 -55.53 -36.83
N PRO A 106 -7.92 -55.57 -37.95
CA PRO A 106 -6.99 -56.67 -38.19
C PRO A 106 -5.66 -56.35 -37.52
N ALA A 107 -5.26 -57.14 -36.52
CA ALA A 107 -4.02 -56.96 -35.79
C ALA A 107 -2.94 -57.92 -36.31
N ALA A 108 -1.79 -57.41 -36.75
CA ALA A 108 -0.69 -58.24 -37.24
C ALA A 108 -0.03 -59.09 -36.14
N LEU A 109 -0.18 -58.69 -34.88
CA LEU A 109 0.24 -59.42 -33.69
C LEU A 109 -0.76 -59.14 -32.57
N VAL A 110 -1.29 -60.20 -31.95
CA VAL A 110 -2.12 -60.11 -30.73
C VAL A 110 -1.37 -60.81 -29.60
N LEU A 111 -1.03 -60.05 -28.55
CA LEU A 111 -0.44 -60.59 -27.33
C LEU A 111 -1.49 -60.56 -26.22
N ALA A 112 -1.92 -61.74 -25.77
CA ALA A 112 -2.95 -61.88 -24.73
C ALA A 112 -2.42 -62.66 -23.53
N ASN A 113 -2.71 -62.18 -22.32
CA ASN A 113 -2.41 -62.87 -21.07
C ASN A 113 -3.70 -62.96 -20.25
N THR A 114 -4.32 -64.14 -20.21
CA THR A 114 -5.63 -64.39 -19.57
C THR A 114 -5.52 -64.74 -18.08
N ARG A 115 -4.36 -64.51 -17.47
CA ARG A 115 -4.09 -64.85 -16.07
C ARG A 115 -4.89 -63.96 -15.11
N THR A 116 -5.72 -64.58 -14.28
CA THR A 116 -6.65 -63.90 -13.37
C THR A 116 -6.08 -63.58 -11.97
N SER A 117 -4.81 -63.91 -11.68
CA SER A 117 -4.16 -63.57 -10.40
C SER A 117 -2.61 -63.58 -10.46
N GLY A 118 -2.01 -62.63 -9.74
CA GLY A 118 -0.55 -62.36 -9.76
C GLY A 118 -0.11 -61.52 -10.97
N PRO A 119 1.13 -61.00 -10.98
CA PRO A 119 1.63 -60.22 -12.11
C PRO A 119 1.70 -61.08 -13.38
N GLY A 120 1.11 -60.56 -14.46
CA GLY A 120 1.16 -61.13 -15.80
C GLY A 120 1.33 -60.01 -16.80
N TYR A 121 2.31 -60.16 -17.69
CA TYR A 121 2.62 -59.18 -18.73
C TYR A 121 2.14 -59.72 -20.09
N GLY A 122 1.54 -58.85 -20.92
CA GLY A 122 1.26 -59.16 -22.33
C GLY A 122 2.52 -59.00 -23.20
N LEU A 123 3.28 -57.94 -22.93
CA LEU A 123 4.60 -57.67 -23.47
C LEU A 123 5.55 -57.35 -22.30
N TRP A 124 6.66 -58.06 -22.20
CA TRP A 124 7.73 -57.78 -21.22
C TRP A 124 9.05 -57.61 -21.97
N VAL A 125 9.66 -56.44 -21.83
CA VAL A 125 11.00 -56.13 -22.31
C VAL A 125 11.89 -55.93 -21.07
N ASP A 126 12.82 -56.87 -20.85
CA ASP A 126 13.61 -56.93 -19.60
C ASP A 126 14.86 -56.03 -19.65
N SER A 127 15.75 -56.26 -20.62
CA SER A 127 16.95 -55.44 -20.82
C SER A 127 17.30 -55.30 -22.30
N VAL A 128 17.36 -54.07 -22.78
CA VAL A 128 17.74 -53.70 -24.15
C VAL A 128 18.80 -52.59 -24.11
N SER A 129 19.72 -52.57 -25.06
CA SER A 129 20.74 -51.52 -25.20
C SER A 129 20.27 -50.30 -26.02
N GLY A 130 18.97 -50.19 -26.27
CA GLY A 130 18.33 -49.19 -27.14
C GLY A 130 16.83 -49.12 -26.85
N ASN A 131 16.01 -48.80 -27.85
CA ASN A 131 14.56 -48.67 -27.66
C ASN A 131 13.91 -50.03 -27.38
N GLY A 132 13.15 -50.15 -26.28
CA GLY A 132 12.41 -51.37 -25.94
C GLY A 132 11.13 -51.57 -26.76
N VAL A 133 10.40 -50.47 -26.98
CA VAL A 133 9.31 -50.37 -27.95
C VAL A 133 9.61 -49.14 -28.80
N HIS A 134 9.50 -49.26 -30.13
CA HIS A 134 9.74 -48.15 -31.05
C HIS A 134 8.71 -48.17 -32.18
N VAL A 135 7.94 -47.09 -32.27
CA VAL A 135 6.96 -46.85 -33.33
C VAL A 135 7.55 -45.78 -34.25
N ASN A 136 7.84 -46.14 -35.50
CA ASN A 136 8.44 -45.22 -36.47
C ASN A 136 7.39 -44.29 -37.12
N SER A 137 6.18 -44.81 -37.32
CA SER A 137 5.00 -44.07 -37.78
C SER A 137 3.76 -44.91 -37.48
N ALA A 138 2.70 -44.26 -37.00
CA ALA A 138 1.35 -44.81 -36.89
C ALA A 138 0.40 -43.93 -37.70
N GLY A 139 -0.70 -44.52 -38.22
CA GLY A 139 -1.75 -43.76 -38.91
C GLY A 139 -2.71 -43.06 -37.96
N ASN A 140 -2.92 -43.67 -36.79
CA ASN A 140 -3.64 -43.16 -35.64
C ASN A 140 -2.64 -43.12 -34.46
N ASP A 141 -3.01 -43.64 -33.28
CA ASP A 141 -2.13 -43.64 -32.11
C ASP A 141 -0.88 -44.53 -32.25
N GLY A 142 0.22 -44.09 -31.63
CA GLY A 142 1.42 -44.88 -31.46
C GLY A 142 1.28 -45.99 -30.40
N ILE A 143 0.72 -45.65 -29.25
CA ILE A 143 0.36 -46.57 -28.17
C ILE A 143 -1.04 -46.20 -27.66
N TYR A 144 -2.03 -47.06 -27.90
CA TYR A 144 -3.40 -46.87 -27.41
C TYR A 144 -3.71 -47.83 -26.25
N VAL A 145 -4.20 -47.28 -25.14
CA VAL A 145 -4.65 -48.02 -23.96
C VAL A 145 -6.11 -47.64 -23.67
N CYS A 146 -7.05 -48.47 -24.14
CA CYS A 146 -8.50 -48.23 -24.04
C CYS A 146 -9.02 -48.00 -22.61
N THR A 147 -8.54 -48.79 -21.64
CA THR A 147 -8.96 -48.78 -20.23
C THR A 147 -7.77 -49.21 -19.36
N THR A 148 -7.64 -48.66 -18.16
CA THR A 148 -6.80 -49.25 -17.10
C THR A 148 -7.62 -49.42 -15.82
N GLY A 149 -7.88 -50.68 -15.44
CA GLY A 149 -8.76 -51.03 -14.33
C GLY A 149 -9.96 -51.88 -14.75
N THR A 150 -11.09 -51.71 -14.04
CA THR A 150 -12.36 -52.43 -14.26
C THR A 150 -13.38 -51.69 -15.13
N ALA A 151 -13.10 -50.45 -15.53
CA ALA A 151 -13.93 -49.64 -16.40
C ALA A 151 -14.29 -50.36 -17.72
N VAL A 152 -15.53 -50.16 -18.19
CA VAL A 152 -16.07 -50.81 -19.39
C VAL A 152 -16.55 -49.79 -20.41
N GLY A 153 -16.10 -49.97 -21.66
CA GLY A 153 -16.32 -49.05 -22.77
C GLY A 153 -15.29 -47.93 -22.80
N CYS A 154 -14.68 -47.73 -23.97
CA CYS A 154 -13.82 -46.60 -24.28
C CYS A 154 -14.23 -46.10 -25.67
N THR A 155 -14.25 -44.78 -25.84
CA THR A 155 -14.36 -44.17 -27.16
C THR A 155 -12.98 -43.62 -27.48
N PRO A 156 -12.23 -44.18 -28.45
CA PRO A 156 -10.94 -43.62 -28.84
C PRO A 156 -11.12 -42.18 -29.33
N SER A 157 -10.10 -41.34 -29.14
CA SER A 157 -10.08 -40.02 -29.74
C SER A 157 -10.14 -40.09 -31.27
N SER A 158 -10.55 -38.99 -31.89
CA SER A 158 -10.34 -38.77 -33.32
C SER A 158 -8.99 -38.10 -33.62
N GLU A 159 -8.18 -37.88 -32.59
CA GLU A 159 -6.82 -37.35 -32.67
C GLU A 159 -5.81 -38.50 -32.85
N ASN A 160 -4.60 -38.16 -33.30
CA ASN A 160 -3.55 -39.14 -33.57
C ASN A 160 -2.44 -39.00 -32.51
N ASN A 161 -2.59 -39.70 -31.39
CA ASN A 161 -1.80 -39.47 -30.19
C ASN A 161 -0.51 -40.33 -30.13
N GLY A 162 0.56 -39.77 -29.57
CA GLY A 162 1.78 -40.55 -29.32
C GLY A 162 1.52 -41.68 -28.32
N VAL A 163 0.82 -41.36 -27.24
CA VAL A 163 0.26 -42.29 -26.26
C VAL A 163 -1.13 -41.78 -25.87
N GLU A 164 -2.17 -42.60 -26.03
CA GLU A 164 -3.52 -42.33 -25.53
C GLU A 164 -3.89 -43.36 -24.45
N VAL A 165 -4.41 -42.86 -23.32
CA VAL A 165 -4.88 -43.69 -22.21
C VAL A 165 -6.30 -43.27 -21.84
N GLY A 166 -7.29 -44.06 -22.29
CA GLY A 166 -8.68 -43.91 -21.93
C GLY A 166 -8.98 -44.53 -20.57
N ASN A 167 -9.95 -43.94 -19.85
CA ASN A 167 -10.59 -44.51 -18.66
C ASN A 167 -9.63 -45.22 -17.68
N ALA A 168 -8.65 -44.46 -17.18
CA ALA A 168 -7.79 -44.90 -16.09
C ALA A 168 -8.50 -44.73 -14.75
N GLU A 169 -8.64 -45.80 -13.96
CA GLU A 169 -9.21 -45.75 -12.61
C GLU A 169 -8.24 -45.14 -11.59
N ASP A 170 -6.92 -45.30 -11.81
CA ASP A 170 -5.84 -44.73 -11.00
C ASP A 170 -4.97 -43.77 -11.83
N ASN A 171 -3.74 -44.17 -12.18
CA ASN A 171 -2.78 -43.37 -12.93
C ASN A 171 -2.76 -43.82 -14.40
N GLY A 172 -3.01 -42.90 -15.35
CA GLY A 172 -2.86 -43.19 -16.78
C GLY A 172 -1.40 -43.45 -17.20
N ILE A 173 -0.49 -42.59 -16.74
CA ILE A 173 0.96 -42.74 -16.89
C ILE A 173 1.60 -42.51 -15.51
N PHE A 174 2.41 -43.46 -15.03
CA PHE A 174 3.03 -43.39 -13.70
C PHE A 174 4.55 -43.60 -13.76
N VAL A 175 5.30 -42.61 -13.30
CA VAL A 175 6.77 -42.69 -13.16
C VAL A 175 7.13 -42.75 -11.69
N LYS A 176 7.50 -43.94 -11.20
CA LYS A 176 7.78 -44.17 -9.77
C LYS A 176 9.03 -43.44 -9.27
N ALA A 177 10.07 -43.39 -10.09
CA ALA A 177 11.33 -42.70 -9.81
C ALA A 177 12.05 -42.45 -11.14
N ALA A 178 12.54 -41.24 -11.34
CA ALA A 178 13.43 -40.87 -12.43
C ALA A 178 14.80 -40.49 -11.86
N GLY A 179 15.88 -40.71 -12.62
CA GLY A 179 17.23 -40.31 -12.21
C GLY A 179 17.47 -38.80 -12.35
N ASN A 180 16.99 -38.23 -13.45
CA ASN A 180 16.90 -36.78 -13.70
C ASN A 180 15.42 -36.43 -13.89
N ASP A 181 14.93 -36.51 -15.12
CA ASP A 181 13.59 -36.08 -15.51
C ASP A 181 12.65 -37.28 -15.74
N GLY A 182 11.41 -37.18 -15.26
CA GLY A 182 10.39 -38.22 -15.47
C GLY A 182 9.65 -38.11 -16.79
N VAL A 183 9.34 -36.87 -17.21
CA VAL A 183 8.74 -36.52 -18.50
C VAL A 183 9.43 -35.23 -18.96
N VAL A 184 9.87 -35.18 -20.22
CA VAL A 184 10.51 -34.00 -20.82
C VAL A 184 9.79 -33.64 -22.12
N VAL A 185 9.39 -32.38 -22.23
CA VAL A 185 8.91 -31.80 -23.50
C VAL A 185 9.94 -30.75 -23.91
N SER A 186 10.82 -31.10 -24.86
CA SER A 186 11.90 -30.20 -25.30
C SER A 186 11.42 -29.07 -26.21
N SER A 187 10.28 -29.27 -26.88
CA SER A 187 9.58 -28.27 -27.69
C SER A 187 8.14 -28.74 -27.91
N ALA A 188 7.19 -27.82 -27.81
CA ALA A 188 5.81 -27.98 -28.25
C ALA A 188 5.48 -26.86 -29.23
N ALA A 189 4.58 -27.11 -30.19
CA ALA A 189 4.11 -26.08 -31.11
C ALA A 189 3.10 -25.14 -30.43
N ASP A 190 2.23 -25.72 -29.59
CA ASP A 190 1.25 -25.04 -28.76
C ASP A 190 1.55 -25.35 -27.27
N ASP A 191 0.71 -26.11 -26.58
CA ASP A 191 0.90 -26.47 -25.17
C ASP A 191 1.89 -27.65 -24.97
N GLY A 192 2.82 -27.49 -24.02
CA GLY A 192 3.69 -28.60 -23.57
C GLY A 192 2.98 -29.58 -22.64
N VAL A 193 2.06 -29.09 -21.81
CA VAL A 193 1.15 -29.88 -20.96
C VAL A 193 -0.19 -29.16 -20.93
N PHE A 194 -1.22 -29.76 -21.52
CA PHE A 194 -2.57 -29.21 -21.55
C PHE A 194 -3.50 -30.01 -20.63
N VAL A 195 -4.30 -29.30 -19.82
CA VAL A 195 -5.31 -29.90 -18.92
C VAL A 195 -6.65 -29.21 -19.16
N ASN A 196 -7.51 -29.83 -19.98
CA ASN A 196 -8.81 -29.26 -20.36
C ASN A 196 -9.78 -29.14 -19.17
N THR A 197 -9.81 -30.15 -18.29
CA THR A 197 -10.68 -30.17 -17.11
C THR A 197 -10.09 -31.10 -16.07
N ALA A 198 -9.96 -30.62 -14.83
CA ALA A 198 -9.68 -31.43 -13.65
C ALA A 198 -10.84 -31.26 -12.66
N THR A 199 -11.23 -32.34 -11.99
CA THR A 199 -12.26 -32.30 -10.93
C THR A 199 -11.69 -31.89 -9.57
N ASN A 200 -10.36 -31.91 -9.43
CA ASN A 200 -9.59 -31.45 -8.29
C ASN A 200 -8.38 -30.66 -8.84
N ASP A 201 -7.14 -31.03 -8.49
CA ASP A 201 -5.92 -30.39 -8.99
C ASP A 201 -5.65 -30.75 -10.47
N GLY A 202 -5.38 -29.75 -11.32
CA GLY A 202 -4.83 -29.96 -12.67
C GLY A 202 -3.32 -30.24 -12.67
N LEU A 203 -2.60 -29.66 -11.72
CA LEU A 203 -1.19 -29.92 -11.43
C LEU A 203 -1.00 -29.83 -9.91
N SER A 204 -0.52 -30.89 -9.28
CA SER A 204 -0.26 -30.96 -7.84
C SER A 204 1.22 -31.26 -7.60
N VAL A 205 1.90 -30.39 -6.86
CA VAL A 205 3.34 -30.51 -6.55
C VAL A 205 3.49 -30.54 -5.02
N GLY A 206 3.92 -31.70 -4.50
CA GLY A 206 4.08 -31.92 -3.07
C GLY A 206 5.40 -31.38 -2.51
N SER A 207 6.26 -32.27 -2.02
CA SER A 207 7.58 -31.88 -1.49
C SER A 207 8.61 -31.79 -2.62
N VAL A 208 9.19 -30.61 -2.81
CA VAL A 208 10.30 -30.36 -3.75
C VAL A 208 11.54 -29.85 -3.01
N GLY A 209 12.72 -30.26 -3.45
CA GLY A 209 14.00 -29.76 -2.94
C GLY A 209 14.47 -28.44 -3.57
N GLY A 210 13.70 -27.91 -4.52
CA GLY A 210 13.97 -26.70 -5.29
C GLY A 210 12.66 -26.03 -5.71
N ASN A 211 12.61 -25.47 -6.92
CA ASN A 211 11.42 -24.80 -7.42
C ASN A 211 10.30 -25.80 -7.79
N GLY A 212 9.08 -25.60 -7.28
CA GLY A 212 7.92 -26.40 -7.69
C GLY A 212 7.39 -26.05 -9.08
N LEU A 213 7.49 -24.77 -9.45
CA LEU A 213 7.29 -24.24 -10.79
C LEU A 213 8.42 -23.25 -11.08
N LEU A 214 9.08 -23.39 -12.22
CA LEU A 214 10.13 -22.47 -12.68
C LEU A 214 9.81 -22.02 -14.11
N VAL A 215 9.56 -20.73 -14.29
CA VAL A 215 9.44 -20.10 -15.60
C VAL A 215 10.73 -19.30 -15.85
N GLY A 216 11.55 -19.77 -16.79
CA GLY A 216 12.85 -19.15 -17.06
C GLY A 216 12.75 -17.84 -17.84
N TYR A 217 12.00 -17.87 -18.96
CA TYR A 217 11.73 -16.71 -19.82
C TYR A 217 10.35 -16.84 -20.45
N ALA A 218 9.54 -15.77 -20.38
CA ALA A 218 8.32 -15.61 -21.16
C ALA A 218 8.52 -14.36 -22.02
N LEU A 219 8.97 -14.54 -23.27
CA LEU A 219 9.61 -13.46 -24.04
C LEU A 219 8.64 -12.38 -24.54
N ASN A 220 7.33 -12.65 -24.61
CA ASN A 220 6.27 -11.67 -24.91
C ASN A 220 4.93 -11.97 -24.19
N ASP A 221 4.93 -12.91 -23.24
CA ASP A 221 3.71 -13.52 -22.66
C ASP A 221 3.75 -13.55 -21.13
N GLN A 222 2.63 -13.89 -20.49
CA GLN A 222 2.58 -14.04 -19.04
C GLN A 222 3.21 -15.38 -18.62
N GLY A 223 4.17 -15.36 -17.70
CA GLY A 223 4.76 -16.60 -17.16
C GLY A 223 3.75 -17.45 -16.37
N VAL A 224 2.82 -16.81 -15.66
CA VAL A 224 1.64 -17.44 -15.04
C VAL A 224 0.45 -16.50 -15.24
N ARG A 225 -0.68 -17.01 -15.75
CA ARG A 225 -1.90 -16.23 -15.98
C ARG A 225 -3.10 -16.91 -15.34
N VAL A 226 -3.87 -16.16 -14.56
CA VAL A 226 -5.15 -16.61 -14.01
C VAL A 226 -6.25 -15.73 -14.60
N LEU A 227 -7.20 -16.33 -15.33
CA LEU A 227 -8.31 -15.61 -15.97
C LEU A 227 -9.49 -15.38 -15.02
N SER A 228 -9.85 -16.39 -14.24
CA SER A 228 -10.91 -16.34 -13.24
C SER A 228 -10.66 -17.41 -12.19
N ALA A 229 -10.64 -17.02 -10.93
CA ALA A 229 -10.50 -17.91 -9.79
C ALA A 229 -11.11 -17.25 -8.54
N TRP A 230 -11.54 -18.06 -7.57
CA TRP A 230 -11.94 -17.56 -6.25
C TRP A 230 -10.75 -17.07 -5.41
N GLY A 231 -9.55 -17.57 -5.70
CA GLY A 231 -8.27 -17.02 -5.27
C GLY A 231 -7.21 -17.34 -6.32
N GLY A 232 -6.43 -16.33 -6.75
CA GLY A 232 -5.48 -16.47 -7.87
C GLY A 232 -4.14 -17.08 -7.45
N PHE A 233 -3.44 -16.41 -6.53
CA PHE A 233 -2.20 -16.89 -5.92
C PHE A 233 -2.36 -16.87 -4.40
N TYR A 234 -2.25 -18.05 -3.77
CA TYR A 234 -2.48 -18.22 -2.33
C TYR A 234 -1.27 -18.89 -1.69
N VAL A 235 -0.78 -18.29 -0.59
CA VAL A 235 0.33 -18.79 0.22
C VAL A 235 -0.16 -18.90 1.65
N GLU A 236 -0.31 -20.13 2.15
CA GLU A 236 -0.78 -20.38 3.52
C GLU A 236 0.27 -19.99 4.57
N SER A 237 1.54 -20.34 4.31
CA SER A 237 2.67 -20.02 5.18
C SER A 237 3.96 -19.95 4.36
N ALA A 238 4.80 -18.96 4.66
CA ALA A 238 6.15 -18.87 4.16
C ALA A 238 7.09 -18.55 5.32
N THR A 239 8.14 -19.35 5.48
CA THR A 239 9.10 -19.21 6.61
C THR A 239 10.12 -18.07 6.43
N SER A 240 10.07 -17.35 5.30
CA SER A 240 10.99 -16.24 5.00
C SER A 240 10.35 -15.18 4.09
N ARG A 241 9.92 -15.54 2.87
CA ARG A 241 9.24 -14.64 1.93
C ARG A 241 8.15 -15.40 1.18
N GLY A 242 6.93 -14.83 1.11
CA GLY A 242 5.80 -15.44 0.40
C GLY A 242 5.74 -15.05 -1.09
N LEU A 243 5.91 -13.76 -1.37
CA LEU A 243 6.08 -13.21 -2.72
C LEU A 243 7.35 -12.34 -2.72
N THR A 244 8.10 -12.33 -3.82
CA THR A 244 9.28 -11.47 -3.97
C THR A 244 9.41 -11.05 -5.41
N VAL A 245 9.49 -9.74 -5.64
CA VAL A 245 9.70 -9.12 -6.94
C VAL A 245 11.05 -8.41 -6.85
N HIS A 246 12.04 -8.86 -7.63
CA HIS A 246 13.43 -8.40 -7.49
C HIS A 246 13.80 -7.23 -8.40
N SER A 247 13.24 -7.21 -9.61
CA SER A 247 13.38 -6.14 -10.60
C SER A 247 12.17 -6.18 -11.51
N VAL A 248 11.63 -5.01 -11.85
CA VAL A 248 10.51 -4.85 -12.79
C VAL A 248 10.91 -3.84 -13.86
N GLY A 249 11.27 -4.36 -15.02
CA GLY A 249 11.53 -3.57 -16.22
C GLY A 249 12.74 -2.63 -16.17
N ASP A 250 12.97 -2.01 -17.31
CA ASP A 250 13.84 -0.85 -17.54
C ASP A 250 12.97 0.14 -18.34
N PRO A 251 12.78 1.42 -17.91
CA PRO A 251 11.81 2.32 -18.52
C PRO A 251 12.20 2.75 -19.95
N THR A 252 11.85 1.94 -20.95
CA THR A 252 12.11 2.23 -22.37
C THR A 252 11.00 3.06 -23.02
N THR A 253 11.38 4.09 -23.79
CA THR A 253 10.55 5.24 -24.11
C THR A 253 9.74 5.14 -25.42
N THR A 254 8.90 4.10 -25.60
CA THR A 254 8.06 3.97 -26.82
C THR A 254 6.59 3.57 -26.57
N SER A 255 5.80 4.54 -26.12
CA SER A 255 4.42 4.80 -26.57
C SER A 255 3.41 3.62 -26.68
N HIS A 256 2.97 3.09 -25.54
CA HIS A 256 1.58 3.26 -25.08
C HIS A 256 1.55 3.11 -23.55
N ASP A 257 1.52 4.27 -22.89
CA ASP A 257 1.43 4.61 -21.47
C ASP A 257 1.23 3.51 -20.39
N TYR A 258 2.20 2.61 -20.24
CA TYR A 258 2.51 1.87 -19.01
C TYR A 258 4.02 1.86 -18.76
N GLY A 259 4.65 3.04 -18.90
CA GLY A 259 6.12 3.23 -18.91
C GLY A 259 6.81 3.13 -17.54
N VAL A 260 6.21 2.46 -16.57
CA VAL A 260 6.76 2.24 -15.22
C VAL A 260 6.93 0.74 -14.98
N GLY A 261 8.00 0.38 -14.29
CA GLY A 261 8.18 -0.96 -13.74
C GLY A 261 7.20 -1.23 -12.61
N ILE A 262 5.98 -1.67 -12.93
CA ILE A 262 4.95 -1.93 -11.92
C ILE A 262 5.21 -3.28 -11.25
N GLY A 263 5.61 -3.26 -9.98
CA GLY A 263 5.84 -4.46 -9.16
C GLY A 263 4.58 -5.27 -8.88
N VAL A 264 3.49 -4.56 -8.56
CA VAL A 264 2.15 -5.10 -8.30
C VAL A 264 1.15 -4.06 -8.79
N ASP A 265 0.27 -4.44 -9.71
CA ASP A 265 -0.83 -3.61 -10.19
C ASP A 265 -2.17 -4.12 -9.66
N VAL A 266 -3.09 -3.22 -9.33
CA VAL A 266 -4.42 -3.56 -8.78
C VAL A 266 -5.48 -2.56 -9.25
N GLU A 267 -6.10 -2.86 -10.39
CA GLU A 267 -7.22 -2.09 -10.93
C GLU A 267 -8.58 -2.56 -10.40
N GLY A 268 -9.53 -1.63 -10.25
CA GLY A 268 -10.96 -1.96 -10.06
C GLY A 268 -11.37 -2.62 -8.73
N ALA A 269 -10.53 -2.59 -7.70
CA ALA A 269 -10.83 -3.25 -6.42
C ALA A 269 -12.03 -2.60 -5.68
N GLU A 270 -13.11 -3.35 -5.47
CA GLU A 270 -14.37 -2.86 -4.85
C GLU A 270 -14.25 -2.50 -3.35
N ARG A 271 -13.17 -2.88 -2.66
CA ARG A 271 -13.00 -2.65 -1.20
C ARG A 271 -11.56 -2.34 -0.79
N TYR A 272 -10.64 -3.27 -1.08
CA TYR A 272 -9.22 -3.14 -0.74
C TYR A 272 -8.40 -3.64 -1.92
N GLY A 273 -7.52 -2.79 -2.46
CA GLY A 273 -6.54 -3.22 -3.46
C GLY A 273 -5.42 -4.03 -2.82
N LEU A 274 -4.79 -3.46 -1.79
CA LEU A 274 -3.82 -4.12 -0.92
C LEU A 274 -4.32 -4.05 0.53
N ARG A 275 -4.41 -5.20 1.22
CA ARG A 275 -4.78 -5.27 2.64
C ARG A 275 -3.70 -5.95 3.46
N ILE A 276 -3.08 -5.20 4.35
CA ILE A 276 -2.20 -5.71 5.39
C ILE A 276 -3.02 -5.84 6.68
N GLY A 277 -2.89 -6.98 7.37
CA GLY A 277 -3.67 -7.31 8.56
C GLY A 277 -2.97 -6.88 9.85
N ARG A 278 -2.24 -7.82 10.45
CA ARG A 278 -1.30 -7.57 11.53
C ARG A 278 0.12 -7.76 10.99
N SER A 279 0.94 -6.72 11.10
CA SER A 279 2.40 -6.86 11.11
C SER A 279 2.87 -6.88 12.57
N ASP A 280 3.99 -7.57 12.83
CA ASP A 280 4.69 -7.46 14.13
C ASP A 280 5.76 -6.35 14.11
N ASP A 281 6.03 -5.78 12.93
CA ASP A 281 6.95 -4.68 12.64
C ASP A 281 6.31 -3.79 11.53
N ASP A 282 7.09 -3.24 10.59
CA ASP A 282 6.58 -2.47 9.45
C ASP A 282 5.52 -3.23 8.62
N GLY A 283 4.37 -2.59 8.35
CA GLY A 283 3.35 -3.11 7.43
C GLY A 283 3.69 -2.83 5.95
N VAL A 284 4.12 -1.60 5.67
CA VAL A 284 4.73 -1.17 4.40
C VAL A 284 6.01 -0.43 4.76
N ARG A 285 7.13 -0.84 4.16
CA ARG A 285 8.45 -0.25 4.36
C ARG A 285 9.02 0.19 3.03
N VAL A 286 9.52 1.42 2.97
CA VAL A 286 10.18 2.00 1.79
C VAL A 286 11.50 2.59 2.28
N GLU A 287 12.62 2.11 1.75
CA GLU A 287 13.96 2.45 2.28
C GLU A 287 14.63 3.61 1.52
N GLU A 288 14.53 3.62 0.19
CA GLU A 288 15.09 4.66 -0.67
C GLU A 288 14.18 4.86 -1.90
N THR A 289 13.92 6.11 -2.27
CA THR A 289 13.13 6.50 -3.45
C THR A 289 13.82 7.62 -4.20
N GLY A 290 13.75 7.59 -5.54
CA GLY A 290 14.21 8.70 -6.38
C GLY A 290 13.32 9.95 -6.22
N ASP A 291 12.00 9.74 -6.21
CA ASP A 291 10.99 10.80 -6.03
C ASP A 291 10.09 10.49 -4.81
N HIS A 292 8.85 10.04 -5.03
CA HIS A 292 7.85 9.80 -3.99
C HIS A 292 7.89 8.35 -3.47
N GLY A 293 7.95 8.16 -2.15
CA GLY A 293 7.79 6.84 -1.53
C GLY A 293 6.36 6.33 -1.48
N VAL A 294 5.40 7.24 -1.26
CA VAL A 294 3.96 6.97 -1.40
C VAL A 294 3.36 8.18 -2.11
N TYR A 295 2.72 7.94 -3.24
CA TYR A 295 2.01 8.96 -4.02
C TYR A 295 0.52 8.68 -4.02
N VAL A 296 -0.27 9.69 -3.66
CA VAL A 296 -1.74 9.65 -3.69
C VAL A 296 -2.21 10.81 -4.56
N GLY A 297 -2.73 10.51 -5.74
CA GLY A 297 -3.09 11.52 -6.76
C GLY A 297 -4.42 12.19 -6.48
N THR A 298 -5.52 11.47 -6.70
CA THR A 298 -6.89 11.97 -6.48
C THR A 298 -7.69 11.00 -5.62
N THR A 299 -8.35 11.52 -4.59
CA THR A 299 -9.30 10.78 -3.75
C THR A 299 -10.64 11.51 -3.67
N THR A 300 -11.71 10.74 -3.46
CA THR A 300 -13.07 11.26 -3.22
C THR A 300 -13.31 11.62 -1.76
N ASP A 301 -12.44 11.14 -0.87
CA ASP A 301 -12.43 11.35 0.59
C ASP A 301 -10.96 11.42 1.05
N ALA A 302 -10.60 10.92 2.23
CA ALA A 302 -9.23 10.95 2.76
C ALA A 302 -8.19 10.20 1.89
N GLY A 303 -7.07 10.87 1.59
CA GLY A 303 -5.90 10.25 0.94
C GLY A 303 -5.05 9.38 1.89
N LEU A 304 -4.93 9.79 3.15
CA LEU A 304 -4.35 9.02 4.24
C LEU A 304 -5.31 9.10 5.44
N TYR A 305 -5.80 7.95 5.91
CA TYR A 305 -6.72 7.87 7.05
C TYR A 305 -6.13 7.00 8.16
N ILE A 306 -6.00 7.59 9.35
CA ILE A 306 -5.48 6.92 10.55
C ILE A 306 -6.54 7.02 11.64
N ASN A 307 -7.21 5.90 11.92
CA ASN A 307 -8.33 5.87 12.87
C ASN A 307 -7.86 5.99 14.34
N ALA A 308 -6.78 5.28 14.69
CA ALA A 308 -6.15 5.29 15.99
C ALA A 308 -4.66 5.00 15.83
N ALA A 309 -3.83 5.71 16.58
CA ALA A 309 -2.40 5.50 16.63
C ALA A 309 -1.94 5.39 18.09
N GLY A 310 -0.78 4.77 18.32
CA GLY A 310 -0.16 4.68 19.65
C GLY A 310 0.50 6.00 20.04
N THR A 311 1.79 6.15 19.73
CA THR A 311 2.58 7.33 20.11
C THR A 311 2.39 8.52 19.17
N ALA A 312 2.31 8.27 17.87
CA ALA A 312 2.13 9.29 16.83
C ALA A 312 1.36 8.69 15.64
N GLY A 313 0.47 9.48 15.02
CA GLY A 313 -0.20 9.09 13.77
C GLY A 313 0.71 9.26 12.56
N VAL A 314 1.31 10.45 12.41
CA VAL A 314 2.37 10.74 11.45
C VAL A 314 3.57 11.24 12.24
N TYR A 315 4.76 10.72 11.95
CA TYR A 315 6.02 11.11 12.56
C TYR A 315 7.04 11.43 11.47
N VAL A 316 7.67 12.60 11.55
CA VAL A 316 8.71 13.06 10.63
C VAL A 316 9.93 13.42 11.47
N ASP A 317 10.96 12.60 11.40
CA ASP A 317 12.17 12.73 12.24
C ASP A 317 13.07 13.89 11.77
N SER A 318 13.30 13.95 10.45
CA SER A 318 14.09 14.97 9.79
C SER A 318 13.61 15.15 8.36
N ALA A 319 13.21 16.38 8.00
CA ALA A 319 12.92 16.77 6.63
C ALA A 319 14.03 17.70 6.10
N GLY A 320 14.41 17.54 4.83
CA GLY A 320 15.34 18.47 4.17
C GLY A 320 14.71 19.83 3.81
N GLY A 321 13.38 19.93 3.93
CA GLY A 321 12.57 21.14 3.76
C GLY A 321 11.38 21.08 4.73
N ASP A 322 10.18 21.37 4.24
CA ASP A 322 8.95 21.29 5.06
C ASP A 322 8.66 19.84 5.50
N GLY A 323 8.43 19.63 6.79
CA GLY A 323 8.01 18.32 7.32
C GLY A 323 6.56 17.96 6.98
N VAL A 324 5.68 18.97 6.90
CA VAL A 324 4.31 18.88 6.39
C VAL A 324 4.04 20.16 5.60
N HIS A 325 3.74 20.02 4.30
CA HIS A 325 3.44 21.14 3.42
C HIS A 325 2.01 21.02 2.88
N VAL A 326 1.23 22.10 2.96
CA VAL A 326 -0.14 22.18 2.42
C VAL A 326 -0.24 23.42 1.53
N ASN A 327 -0.12 23.23 0.22
CA ASN A 327 -0.10 24.33 -0.75
C ASN A 327 -1.47 25.02 -0.91
N THR A 328 -2.57 24.25 -0.83
CA THR A 328 -3.93 24.81 -0.92
C THR A 328 -4.90 23.88 -0.20
N ALA A 329 -5.75 24.45 0.65
CA ALA A 329 -6.91 23.79 1.25
C ALA A 329 -8.17 24.63 0.96
N ILE A 330 -9.31 23.96 0.73
CA ILE A 330 -10.61 24.63 0.55
C ILE A 330 -11.21 25.03 1.93
N GLY A 331 -10.80 24.34 2.99
CA GLY A 331 -11.04 24.70 4.39
C GLY A 331 -9.72 24.87 5.14
N ASP A 332 -9.68 24.45 6.40
CA ASP A 332 -8.48 24.50 7.24
C ASP A 332 -7.34 23.64 6.64
N GLY A 333 -6.13 24.19 6.52
CA GLY A 333 -4.96 23.45 6.07
C GLY A 333 -4.43 22.44 7.10
N VAL A 334 -4.48 22.80 8.39
CA VAL A 334 -4.10 21.94 9.53
C VAL A 334 -5.06 22.23 10.68
N VAL A 335 -5.61 21.17 11.30
CA VAL A 335 -6.53 21.27 12.44
C VAL A 335 -5.98 20.53 13.64
N GLY A 336 -5.56 21.28 14.66
CA GLY A 336 -5.15 20.76 15.96
C GLY A 336 -6.29 20.81 16.97
N ARG A 337 -6.77 19.66 17.47
CA ARG A 337 -7.85 19.59 18.48
C ARG A 337 -7.49 18.61 19.60
N THR A 338 -7.74 19.03 20.84
CA THR A 338 -7.60 18.21 22.04
C THR A 338 -8.73 18.52 23.02
N SER A 339 -9.14 17.53 23.81
CA SER A 339 -10.08 17.66 24.93
C SER A 339 -9.40 17.41 26.29
N SER A 340 -8.08 17.20 26.31
CA SER A 340 -7.30 17.00 27.53
C SER A 340 -6.82 18.32 28.10
N LEU A 341 -7.12 18.56 29.39
CA LEU A 341 -6.70 19.75 30.14
C LEU A 341 -5.17 19.91 30.28
N ALA A 342 -4.40 18.85 29.99
CA ALA A 342 -2.94 18.83 30.13
C ALA A 342 -2.20 18.73 28.79
N ALA A 343 -2.92 18.79 27.66
CA ALA A 343 -2.33 18.68 26.32
C ALA A 343 -2.63 19.93 25.48
N TYR A 344 -1.81 20.15 24.46
CA TYR A 344 -1.95 21.28 23.53
C TYR A 344 -2.64 20.82 22.25
N GLY A 345 -3.55 21.64 21.69
CA GLY A 345 -4.17 21.37 20.39
C GLY A 345 -3.14 21.38 19.24
N GLY A 346 -2.15 22.27 19.35
CA GLY A 346 -0.91 22.26 18.58
C GLY A 346 0.23 22.80 19.43
N ARG A 347 1.46 22.34 19.20
CA ARG A 347 2.66 22.79 19.92
C ARG A 347 3.74 23.18 18.91
N PHE A 348 4.09 24.46 18.90
CA PHE A 348 5.13 25.02 18.05
C PHE A 348 6.33 25.41 18.92
N SER A 349 7.54 24.99 18.56
CA SER A 349 8.75 25.26 19.35
C SER A 349 9.99 25.24 18.47
N ASN A 350 10.86 26.23 18.62
CA ASN A 350 12.16 26.29 17.97
C ASN A 350 13.26 26.34 19.03
N GLY A 351 14.20 25.40 18.96
CA GLY A 351 15.33 25.31 19.90
C GLY A 351 16.55 26.14 19.49
N ALA A 352 16.55 26.73 18.29
CA ALA A 352 17.65 27.57 17.81
C ALA A 352 17.55 28.99 18.40
N GLY A 353 18.67 29.52 18.91
CA GLY A 353 18.72 30.85 19.49
C GLY A 353 18.31 31.94 18.49
N GLY A 354 17.27 32.70 18.82
CA GLY A 354 16.71 33.77 17.98
C GLY A 354 15.78 33.29 16.86
N GLY A 355 15.54 31.98 16.70
CA GLY A 355 14.60 31.46 15.72
C GLY A 355 13.14 31.56 16.20
N PRO A 356 12.19 32.02 15.36
CA PRO A 356 10.78 32.01 15.73
C PRO A 356 10.26 30.57 15.86
N ALA A 357 9.38 30.34 16.83
CA ALA A 357 8.67 29.07 17.01
C ALA A 357 7.42 28.97 16.11
N LEU A 358 6.74 30.10 15.91
CA LEU A 358 5.57 30.26 15.04
C LEU A 358 5.81 31.51 14.18
N TYR A 359 5.49 31.39 12.89
CA TYR A 359 5.50 32.50 11.94
C TYR A 359 4.18 32.45 11.19
N ALA A 360 3.39 33.53 11.29
CA ALA A 360 2.05 33.63 10.74
C ALA A 360 1.97 34.87 9.84
N ILE A 361 1.26 34.76 8.72
CA ILE A 361 1.10 35.83 7.72
C ILE A 361 -0.33 35.76 7.16
N GLY A 362 -1.07 36.86 7.24
CA GLY A 362 -2.34 37.10 6.59
C GLY A 362 -2.19 37.58 5.14
N GLY A 363 -3.28 37.48 4.36
CA GLY A 363 -3.26 37.79 2.91
C GLY A 363 -3.16 39.28 2.54
N GLY A 364 -3.16 40.20 3.51
CA GLY A 364 -3.13 41.65 3.28
C GLY A 364 -3.44 42.43 4.55
N ASN A 365 -3.42 43.77 4.46
CA ASN A 365 -3.47 44.68 5.62
C ASN A 365 -4.67 44.48 6.57
N ASP A 366 -5.82 44.09 6.02
CA ASP A 366 -7.07 43.93 6.78
C ASP A 366 -7.27 42.48 7.29
N ALA A 367 -6.33 41.58 7.00
CA ALA A 367 -6.37 40.19 7.42
C ALA A 367 -5.58 39.98 8.72
N ALA A 368 -6.19 39.35 9.73
CA ALA A 368 -5.49 39.00 10.95
C ALA A 368 -4.47 37.87 10.71
N ASP A 369 -3.20 38.12 11.05
CA ASP A 369 -2.14 37.09 11.06
C ASP A 369 -2.43 36.00 12.10
N LEU A 370 -3.03 36.36 13.24
CA LEU A 370 -3.38 35.46 14.34
C LEU A 370 -4.75 35.85 14.92
N ILE A 371 -5.65 34.87 15.03
CA ILE A 371 -6.96 35.03 15.67
C ILE A 371 -7.01 34.17 16.93
N LEU A 372 -7.30 34.79 18.08
CA LEU A 372 -7.55 34.10 19.34
C LEU A 372 -9.07 33.91 19.51
N GLY A 373 -9.60 32.84 18.91
CA GLY A 373 -11.05 32.59 18.85
C GLY A 373 -11.64 32.02 20.14
N GLY A 374 -12.95 32.28 20.34
CA GLY A 374 -13.76 31.71 21.41
C GLY A 374 -14.70 30.58 20.94
N THR A 375 -15.31 29.88 21.89
CA THR A 375 -16.06 28.62 21.70
C THR A 375 -17.57 28.73 21.95
N THR A 376 -18.06 29.83 22.52
CA THR A 376 -19.47 30.00 22.90
C THR A 376 -20.08 31.31 22.42
N THR A 377 -21.34 31.28 21.97
CA THR A 377 -22.11 32.45 21.49
C THR A 377 -22.88 33.20 22.58
N THR A 378 -22.61 32.92 23.85
CA THR A 378 -23.30 33.54 25.00
C THR A 378 -22.30 33.81 26.13
N ASN A 379 -21.79 35.05 26.16
CA ASN A 379 -21.06 35.73 27.24
C ASN A 379 -19.86 34.99 27.86
N GLY A 380 -18.65 35.50 27.58
CA GLY A 380 -17.45 35.22 28.39
C GLY A 380 -16.55 34.09 27.90
N ASP A 381 -16.05 34.16 26.67
CA ASP A 381 -14.83 33.46 26.27
C ASP A 381 -13.77 34.49 25.87
N ASP A 382 -12.58 34.41 26.47
CA ASP A 382 -11.51 35.40 26.35
C ASP A 382 -10.37 34.84 25.50
N GLY A 383 -9.93 35.59 24.50
CA GLY A 383 -8.63 35.36 23.86
C GLY A 383 -7.49 35.67 24.83
N ARG A 384 -6.88 34.64 25.43
CA ARG A 384 -5.81 34.80 26.44
C ARG A 384 -4.43 34.55 25.86
N ILE A 385 -3.55 35.55 25.98
CA ILE A 385 -2.10 35.38 25.84
C ILE A 385 -1.50 35.31 27.24
N TYR A 386 -0.69 34.30 27.52
CA TYR A 386 -0.10 34.06 28.83
C TYR A 386 1.36 33.64 28.66
N SER A 387 2.28 34.25 29.41
CA SER A 387 3.64 33.75 29.56
C SER A 387 3.66 32.49 30.43
N GLN A 388 4.76 31.74 30.49
CA GLN A 388 4.78 30.42 31.15
C GLN A 388 4.42 30.54 32.66
N PRO A 389 3.24 30.05 33.13
CA PRO A 389 2.67 30.44 34.44
C PRO A 389 3.49 30.05 35.66
N ASP A 390 4.24 28.94 35.57
CA ASP A 390 5.06 28.38 36.64
C ASP A 390 6.51 28.91 36.64
N SER A 391 6.84 29.80 35.69
CA SER A 391 8.15 30.43 35.56
C SER A 391 8.11 31.89 36.02
N THR A 392 8.75 32.17 37.17
CA THR A 392 8.80 33.51 37.78
C THR A 392 9.56 34.57 36.97
N SER A 393 10.15 34.20 35.83
CA SER A 393 10.87 35.08 34.91
C SER A 393 10.34 34.98 33.48
N SER A 394 9.08 34.59 33.29
CA SER A 394 8.47 34.54 31.96
C SER A 394 7.77 35.85 31.64
N ASP A 395 8.43 36.70 30.86
CA ASP A 395 7.88 37.96 30.37
C ASP A 395 7.04 37.77 29.10
N ILE A 396 6.17 38.75 28.82
CA ILE A 396 5.60 38.99 27.48
C ILE A 396 6.21 40.29 26.97
N LEU A 397 6.83 40.24 25.79
CA LEU A 397 7.43 41.39 25.13
C LEU A 397 6.74 41.59 23.77
N MET A 398 6.36 42.83 23.48
CA MET A 398 5.74 43.22 22.21
C MET A 398 6.61 44.28 21.54
N PHE A 399 6.94 44.08 20.27
CA PHE A 399 7.83 44.94 19.50
C PHE A 399 7.16 45.34 18.18
N SER A 400 7.19 46.63 17.85
CA SER A 400 6.84 47.15 16.53
C SER A 400 7.99 47.97 15.98
N ASN A 401 8.15 47.97 14.66
CA ASN A 401 9.13 48.81 13.95
C ASN A 401 8.56 50.19 13.58
N ASP A 402 7.26 50.41 13.80
CA ASP A 402 6.55 51.66 13.56
C ASP A 402 5.50 51.83 14.67
N ASN A 403 4.21 51.94 14.35
CA ASN A 403 3.17 52.08 15.35
C ASN A 403 2.85 50.77 16.09
N PHE A 404 2.42 50.89 17.35
CA PHE A 404 1.74 49.85 18.10
C PHE A 404 0.34 50.36 18.46
N HIS A 405 -0.70 49.66 18.01
CA HIS A 405 -2.10 50.04 18.21
C HIS A 405 -2.82 49.02 19.08
N ILE A 406 -3.69 49.50 19.96
CA ILE A 406 -4.69 48.69 20.68
C ILE A 406 -6.04 49.28 20.30
N HIS A 407 -6.87 48.49 19.63
CA HIS A 407 -8.22 48.86 19.25
C HIS A 407 -9.18 48.35 20.32
N LEU A 408 -10.14 49.18 20.72
CA LEU A 408 -11.16 48.86 21.73
C LEU A 408 -12.52 48.86 21.04
N ASP A 409 -13.27 47.77 21.21
CA ASP A 409 -14.63 47.59 20.66
C ASP A 409 -14.72 47.95 19.17
N GLU A 410 -13.98 47.22 18.33
CA GLU A 410 -13.84 47.53 16.89
C GLU A 410 -15.19 47.56 16.12
N ASP A 411 -16.21 46.84 16.59
CA ASP A 411 -17.57 46.90 16.04
C ASP A 411 -18.51 47.89 16.77
N ASN A 412 -18.00 48.61 17.78
CA ASN A 412 -18.67 49.67 18.53
C ASN A 412 -20.07 49.23 19.01
N ASN A 413 -20.17 48.04 19.58
CA ASN A 413 -21.42 47.41 20.00
C ASN A 413 -21.68 47.49 21.52
N SER A 414 -20.67 47.84 22.32
CA SER A 414 -20.69 47.72 23.78
C SER A 414 -20.18 48.97 24.50
N THR A 415 -19.61 48.82 25.70
CA THR A 415 -18.74 49.82 26.32
C THR A 415 -17.61 49.10 27.03
N SER A 416 -16.41 49.27 26.48
CA SER A 416 -15.19 48.54 26.82
C SER A 416 -14.06 49.48 27.23
N GLY A 417 -12.96 48.88 27.67
CA GLY A 417 -11.74 49.59 28.04
C GLY A 417 -10.52 48.69 28.08
N PHE A 418 -9.33 49.28 27.96
CA PHE A 418 -8.07 48.58 28.20
C PHE A 418 -7.65 48.80 29.66
N VAL A 419 -7.43 47.70 30.39
CA VAL A 419 -7.22 47.70 31.85
C VAL A 419 -5.96 46.92 32.19
N ILE A 420 -5.12 47.51 33.05
CA ILE A 420 -3.94 46.86 33.63
C ILE A 420 -4.29 46.43 35.05
N TYR A 421 -4.19 45.12 35.31
CA TYR A 421 -4.41 44.52 36.62
C TYR A 421 -3.08 44.20 37.31
N ASN A 422 -3.06 44.31 38.64
CA ASN A 422 -1.96 43.78 39.46
C ASN A 422 -2.18 42.30 39.82
N GLY A 423 -1.19 41.68 40.48
CA GLY A 423 -1.27 40.27 40.93
C GLY A 423 -2.35 39.95 41.99
N ALA A 424 -3.05 40.97 42.51
CA ALA A 424 -4.25 40.81 43.35
C ALA A 424 -5.55 41.01 42.55
N ASN A 425 -5.48 40.96 41.22
CA ASN A 425 -6.57 41.20 40.28
C ASN A 425 -7.29 42.55 40.49
N THR A 426 -6.55 43.57 40.94
CA THR A 426 -7.05 44.94 41.11
C THR A 426 -6.59 45.79 39.94
N ALA A 427 -7.50 46.53 39.30
CA ALA A 427 -7.17 47.48 38.25
C ALA A 427 -6.30 48.61 38.83
N VAL A 428 -5.10 48.79 38.29
CA VAL A 428 -4.15 49.86 38.69
C VAL A 428 -4.11 51.00 37.68
N TRP A 429 -4.52 50.74 36.43
CA TRP A 429 -4.69 51.74 35.39
C TRP A 429 -5.74 51.25 34.38
N SER A 430 -6.55 52.15 33.83
CA SER A 430 -7.50 51.84 32.77
C SER A 430 -7.74 53.02 31.82
N ILE A 431 -8.11 52.74 30.57
CA ILE A 431 -8.62 53.72 29.62
C ILE A 431 -9.93 53.21 28.98
N SER A 432 -10.96 54.06 28.92
CA SER A 432 -12.20 53.78 28.19
C SER A 432 -12.09 54.11 26.69
N GLU A 433 -13.00 53.59 25.86
CA GLU A 433 -13.17 54.01 24.46
C GLU A 433 -13.26 55.54 24.28
N SER A 434 -13.88 56.25 25.22
CA SER A 434 -13.98 57.71 25.22
C SER A 434 -12.67 58.45 25.58
N GLY A 435 -11.57 57.71 25.77
CA GLY A 435 -10.25 58.25 26.09
C GLY A 435 -10.08 58.70 27.55
N LEU A 436 -10.98 58.32 28.46
CA LEU A 436 -10.84 58.64 29.87
C LEU A 436 -9.85 57.67 30.53
N ALA A 437 -8.64 58.16 30.80
CA ALA A 437 -7.65 57.43 31.59
C ALA A 437 -7.90 57.61 33.09
N VAL A 438 -7.85 56.50 33.84
CA VAL A 438 -7.88 56.45 35.30
C VAL A 438 -6.61 55.76 35.78
N ALA A 439 -5.81 56.44 36.59
CA ALA A 439 -4.69 55.86 37.33
C ALA A 439 -5.09 55.67 38.80
N GLY A 440 -4.68 54.56 39.41
CA GLY A 440 -4.96 54.26 40.82
C GLY A 440 -4.40 55.30 41.79
N GLU A 441 -5.14 55.56 42.87
CA GLU A 441 -4.83 56.44 44.02
C GLU A 441 -3.91 57.65 43.76
N GLY A 442 -4.34 58.51 42.84
CA GLY A 442 -3.86 59.88 42.71
C GLY A 442 -3.22 60.16 41.36
N ASN A 443 -3.64 61.27 40.73
CA ASN A 443 -3.03 61.76 39.48
C ASN A 443 -1.64 62.36 39.78
N ALA A 444 -0.68 61.48 40.03
CA ALA A 444 0.72 61.83 40.19
C ALA A 444 1.39 61.91 38.81
N ALA A 445 2.14 62.98 38.58
CA ALA A 445 3.09 63.07 37.49
C ALA A 445 4.46 62.56 37.97
N VAL A 446 5.18 61.87 37.09
CA VAL A 446 6.59 61.54 37.30
C VAL A 446 7.43 62.70 36.77
N ILE A 447 8.30 63.26 37.58
CA ILE A 447 9.30 64.25 37.16
C ILE A 447 10.71 63.66 37.29
N ASP A 448 11.59 64.04 36.37
CA ASP A 448 13.01 63.73 36.44
C ASP A 448 13.72 64.80 37.30
N ALA A 449 14.32 64.38 38.41
CA ALA A 449 15.09 65.22 39.32
C ALA A 449 16.62 65.12 39.10
N GLY A 450 17.05 64.56 37.97
CA GLY A 450 18.47 64.42 37.62
C GLY A 450 19.16 63.36 38.47
N GLU A 451 20.17 63.74 39.26
CA GLU A 451 20.93 62.80 40.10
C GLU A 451 20.07 62.12 41.19
N GLU A 452 18.93 62.72 41.56
CA GLU A 452 17.97 62.14 42.52
C GLU A 452 16.92 61.21 41.85
N GLY A 453 17.01 61.00 40.54
CA GLY A 453 16.15 60.09 39.78
C GLY A 453 14.70 60.58 39.63
N GLN A 454 13.79 59.64 39.38
CA GLN A 454 12.38 59.92 39.16
C GLN A 454 11.63 60.14 40.48
N GLN A 455 10.89 61.25 40.58
CA GLN A 455 10.08 61.61 41.74
C GLN A 455 8.59 61.72 41.37
N LEU A 456 7.71 61.29 42.28
CA LEU A 456 6.26 61.47 42.14
C LEU A 456 5.84 62.82 42.71
N VAL A 457 5.16 63.63 41.90
CA VAL A 457 4.52 64.87 42.33
C VAL A 457 3.03 64.84 42.02
N TYR A 458 2.21 65.30 42.97
CA TYR A 458 0.75 65.26 42.84
C TYR A 458 0.22 66.57 42.27
N ALA A 459 -0.69 66.47 41.30
CA ALA A 459 -1.43 67.64 40.83
C ALA A 459 -2.29 68.22 41.97
N MET A 460 -2.42 69.55 42.05
CA MET A 460 -3.40 70.18 42.93
C MET A 460 -4.80 69.99 42.36
N HIS A 461 -5.62 69.15 43.01
CA HIS A 461 -7.00 68.94 42.59
C HIS A 461 -7.91 70.11 43.01
N SER A 462 -8.83 70.47 42.12
CA SER A 462 -9.82 71.53 42.35
C SER A 462 -11.24 71.02 42.07
N PRO A 463 -12.27 71.51 42.79
CA PRO A 463 -13.67 71.22 42.49
C PRO A 463 -14.12 71.64 41.09
N GLN A 464 -13.40 72.55 40.42
CA GLN A 464 -13.73 73.12 39.10
C GLN A 464 -12.47 73.21 38.22
N ASN A 465 -12.64 73.34 36.90
CA ASN A 465 -11.53 73.52 35.96
C ASN A 465 -10.90 74.93 36.08
N TRP A 466 -9.97 75.11 37.00
CA TRP A 466 -9.12 76.30 37.09
C TRP A 466 -7.75 76.02 36.47
N LEU A 467 -7.21 77.01 35.75
CA LEU A 467 -5.84 77.04 35.25
C LEU A 467 -5.07 78.11 36.02
N GLU A 468 -3.78 77.88 36.23
CA GLU A 468 -2.92 78.76 37.02
C GLU A 468 -1.72 79.23 36.22
N ASP A 469 -1.27 80.45 36.51
CA ASP A 469 -0.07 81.07 35.95
C ASP A 469 0.69 81.81 37.06
N PHE A 470 2.01 81.85 36.96
CA PHE A 470 2.91 82.36 37.99
C PHE A 470 3.95 83.28 37.36
N GLY A 471 4.28 84.37 38.04
CA GLY A 471 5.34 85.25 37.60
C GLY A 471 5.69 86.32 38.63
N SER A 472 6.56 87.24 38.23
CA SER A 472 7.03 88.34 39.07
C SER A 472 6.90 89.66 38.32
N ALA A 473 6.69 90.75 39.04
CA ALA A 473 6.64 92.10 38.47
C ALA A 473 7.26 93.13 39.44
N GLN A 474 7.58 94.31 38.90
CA GLN A 474 8.13 95.43 39.65
C GLN A 474 7.06 96.50 39.86
N LEU A 475 6.96 96.99 41.10
CA LEU A 475 6.20 98.19 41.42
C LEU A 475 7.08 99.42 41.12
N GLU A 476 6.55 100.37 40.34
CA GLU A 476 7.21 101.64 40.00
C GLU A 476 6.26 102.81 40.28
N ALA A 477 6.74 103.82 41.01
CA ALA A 477 5.91 104.91 41.52
C ALA A 477 4.66 104.42 42.27
N SER A 478 4.80 103.29 42.98
CA SER A 478 3.75 102.62 43.76
C SER A 478 2.58 102.00 42.97
N GLU A 479 2.74 101.80 41.66
CA GLU A 479 1.82 101.07 40.78
C GLU A 479 2.56 100.04 39.90
N ALA A 480 1.89 98.97 39.52
CA ALA A 480 2.31 98.07 38.45
C ALA A 480 1.09 97.62 37.65
N VAL A 481 1.20 97.56 36.32
CA VAL A 481 0.20 96.94 35.43
C VAL A 481 0.81 95.71 34.81
N VAL A 482 0.30 94.53 35.17
CA VAL A 482 0.79 93.24 34.69
C VAL A 482 -0.17 92.72 33.63
N ALA A 483 0.34 92.52 32.42
CA ALA A 483 -0.43 91.89 31.34
C ALA A 483 -0.56 90.38 31.60
N LEU A 484 -1.72 89.81 31.26
CA LEU A 484 -1.88 88.37 31.19
C LEU A 484 -1.14 87.83 29.97
N ASP A 485 -0.49 86.67 30.09
CA ASP A 485 0.14 86.05 28.92
C ASP A 485 -0.91 85.74 27.83
N SER A 486 -0.52 85.92 26.57
CA SER A 486 -1.41 85.77 25.42
C SER A 486 -1.84 84.33 25.15
N ALA A 487 -1.04 83.32 25.51
CA ALA A 487 -1.42 81.91 25.44
C ALA A 487 -2.32 81.55 26.62
N PHE A 488 -1.98 81.98 27.84
CA PHE A 488 -2.84 81.80 29.02
C PHE A 488 -4.24 82.39 28.81
N ALA A 489 -4.33 83.65 28.38
CA ALA A 489 -5.59 84.34 28.07
C ALA A 489 -6.43 83.65 26.98
N ARG A 490 -5.83 82.84 26.10
CA ARG A 490 -6.56 82.05 25.08
C ARG A 490 -7.22 80.78 25.66
N VAL A 491 -6.67 80.21 26.72
CA VAL A 491 -7.20 78.97 27.34
C VAL A 491 -8.11 79.20 28.55
N VAL A 492 -8.14 80.42 29.10
CA VAL A 492 -9.05 80.82 30.20
C VAL A 492 -10.26 81.65 29.73
N SER A 493 -11.27 81.71 30.58
CA SER A 493 -12.43 82.61 30.47
C SER A 493 -12.07 84.00 30.99
N VAL A 494 -11.47 84.84 30.14
CA VAL A 494 -11.05 86.21 30.52
C VAL A 494 -12.20 87.16 30.88
N ASP A 495 -13.43 86.83 30.46
CA ASP A 495 -14.66 87.55 30.82
C ASP A 495 -15.25 87.10 32.17
N ALA A 496 -14.71 86.03 32.76
CA ALA A 496 -15.09 85.54 34.09
C ALA A 496 -14.14 86.08 35.18
N PRO A 497 -14.58 86.17 36.45
CA PRO A 497 -13.70 86.57 37.55
C PRO A 497 -12.53 85.58 37.72
N TYR A 498 -11.30 86.09 37.58
CA TYR A 498 -10.08 85.39 37.98
C TYR A 498 -9.55 85.92 39.31
N HIS A 499 -8.76 85.11 40.01
CA HIS A 499 -8.07 85.48 41.24
C HIS A 499 -6.61 85.84 40.94
N VAL A 500 -6.09 86.79 41.71
CA VAL A 500 -4.67 87.16 41.72
C VAL A 500 -4.24 87.20 43.17
N PHE A 501 -3.23 86.41 43.51
CA PHE A 501 -2.58 86.40 44.82
C PHE A 501 -1.22 87.07 44.67
N LEU A 502 -0.81 87.88 45.64
CA LEU A 502 0.42 88.67 45.59
C LEU A 502 1.33 88.33 46.77
N THR A 503 2.63 88.22 46.50
CA THR A 503 3.68 88.07 47.52
C THR A 503 4.66 89.24 47.40
N PRO A 504 4.58 90.25 48.28
CA PRO A 504 5.53 91.37 48.28
C PRO A 504 6.95 90.89 48.60
N LEU A 505 7.95 91.29 47.80
CA LEU A 505 9.37 91.00 48.05
C LEU A 505 10.08 92.19 48.71
N GLY A 506 9.40 92.81 49.66
CA GLY A 506 9.88 93.96 50.44
C GLY A 506 8.83 94.44 51.45
N ASP A 507 9.22 95.38 52.33
CA ASP A 507 8.34 95.94 53.37
C ASP A 507 7.37 96.99 52.78
N CYS A 508 6.47 96.53 51.92
CA CYS A 508 5.36 97.31 51.40
C CYS A 508 4.11 96.44 51.23
N PRO A 509 3.01 96.70 51.95
CA PRO A 509 1.76 95.97 51.74
C PRO A 509 1.15 96.32 50.37
N LEU A 510 0.77 95.29 49.60
CA LEU A 510 0.25 95.42 48.24
C LEU A 510 -1.21 94.96 48.14
N TYR A 511 -1.96 95.54 47.22
CA TYR A 511 -3.31 95.08 46.86
C TYR A 511 -3.56 95.14 45.35
N VAL A 512 -4.46 94.28 44.87
CA VAL A 512 -4.93 94.31 43.47
C VAL A 512 -5.97 95.43 43.34
N ALA A 513 -5.60 96.51 42.66
CA ALA A 513 -6.42 97.70 42.50
C ALA A 513 -7.45 97.59 41.35
N ALA A 514 -7.12 96.84 40.30
CA ALA A 514 -8.01 96.59 39.16
C ALA A 514 -7.71 95.25 38.48
N LYS A 515 -8.69 94.72 37.77
CA LYS A 515 -8.59 93.53 36.92
C LYS A 515 -9.37 93.76 35.62
N SER A 516 -8.81 93.32 34.50
CA SER A 516 -9.42 93.33 33.16
C SER A 516 -9.16 92.00 32.46
N ALA A 517 -9.79 91.79 31.30
CA ALA A 517 -9.57 90.62 30.45
C ALA A 517 -8.14 90.49 29.88
N ALA A 518 -7.31 91.54 29.98
CA ALA A 518 -5.96 91.58 29.43
C ALA A 518 -4.85 91.84 30.47
N SER A 519 -5.20 92.33 31.66
CA SER A 519 -4.22 92.76 32.68
C SER A 519 -4.84 92.94 34.06
N PHE A 520 -4.00 92.94 35.09
CA PHE A 520 -4.35 93.40 36.44
C PHE A 520 -3.41 94.51 36.90
N THR A 521 -3.90 95.36 37.81
CA THR A 521 -3.14 96.49 38.39
C THR A 521 -2.90 96.23 39.86
N VAL A 522 -1.65 96.38 40.31
CA VAL A 522 -1.22 96.27 41.70
C VAL A 522 -0.81 97.65 42.22
N ARG A 523 -1.12 97.97 43.48
CA ARG A 523 -0.72 99.22 44.14
C ARG A 523 -0.27 99.00 45.57
N ALA A 524 0.55 99.92 46.06
CA ALA A 524 0.88 100.03 47.49
C ALA A 524 -0.37 100.41 48.32
N GLN A 525 -0.58 99.72 49.44
CA GLN A 525 -1.68 99.99 50.36
C GLN A 525 -1.40 101.27 51.18
N GLY A 526 -2.45 101.99 51.55
CA GLY A 526 -2.35 103.18 52.42
C GLY A 526 -1.71 104.43 51.79
N GLY A 527 -1.37 104.40 50.50
CA GLY A 527 -0.69 105.52 49.82
C GLY A 527 0.79 105.64 50.18
N GLN A 528 1.39 104.58 50.72
CA GLN A 528 2.83 104.50 50.95
C GLN A 528 3.59 104.54 49.63
N ALA A 529 4.59 105.42 49.53
CA ALA A 529 5.50 105.43 48.39
C ALA A 529 6.49 104.27 48.53
N CYS A 530 6.42 103.28 47.64
CA CYS A 530 7.36 102.16 47.59
C CYS A 530 7.57 101.66 46.15
N ASP A 531 8.77 101.14 45.89
CA ASP A 531 9.18 100.54 44.63
C ASP A 531 9.85 99.18 44.94
N ILE A 532 9.04 98.11 44.97
CA ILE A 532 9.48 96.75 45.31
C ILE A 532 9.07 95.76 44.23
N SER A 533 9.81 94.66 44.11
CA SER A 533 9.35 93.51 43.32
C SER A 533 8.26 92.75 44.08
N PHE A 534 7.42 92.01 43.36
CA PHE A 534 6.44 91.08 43.93
C PHE A 534 6.22 89.88 43.01
N ASP A 535 5.95 88.73 43.60
CA ASP A 535 5.48 87.55 42.88
C ASP A 535 3.95 87.53 42.84
N TYR A 536 3.39 86.89 41.82
CA TYR A 536 1.96 86.69 41.67
C TYR A 536 1.61 85.26 41.26
N ARG A 537 0.41 84.83 41.67
CA ARG A 537 -0.30 83.65 41.16
C ARG A 537 -1.64 84.07 40.61
N ILE A 538 -1.89 83.82 39.33
CA ILE A 538 -3.18 84.00 38.67
C ILE A 538 -3.91 82.65 38.74
N VAL A 539 -5.21 82.66 39.03
CA VAL A 539 -6.07 81.47 38.99
C VAL A 539 -7.35 81.82 38.24
N ALA A 540 -7.56 81.26 37.06
CA ALA A 540 -8.65 81.61 36.15
C ALA A 540 -9.35 80.35 35.58
N MET A 541 -10.68 80.38 35.43
CA MET A 541 -11.43 79.22 34.94
C MET A 541 -11.07 78.90 33.48
N ARG A 542 -10.95 77.62 33.14
CA ARG A 542 -10.74 77.15 31.76
C ARG A 542 -11.91 77.59 30.88
N ARG A 543 -11.59 78.09 29.69
CA ARG A 543 -12.57 78.52 28.69
C ARG A 543 -13.53 77.37 28.36
N GLY A 544 -14.83 77.62 28.50
CA GLY A 544 -15.90 76.65 28.24
C GLY A 544 -16.33 75.78 29.44
N TYR A 545 -15.72 75.92 30.62
CA TYR A 545 -15.97 75.04 31.78
C TYR A 545 -16.40 75.77 33.07
N THR A 546 -16.93 77.00 32.97
CA THR A 546 -17.23 77.85 34.14
C THR A 546 -18.29 77.27 35.07
N GLU A 547 -19.28 76.56 34.51
CA GLU A 547 -20.43 76.03 35.26
C GLU A 547 -20.21 74.62 35.84
N VAL A 548 -19.07 73.98 35.57
CA VAL A 548 -18.81 72.58 35.94
C VAL A 548 -18.08 72.50 37.28
N ARG A 549 -18.77 71.99 38.32
CA ARG A 549 -18.22 71.78 39.66
C ARG A 549 -18.50 70.36 40.18
N MET A 550 -17.45 69.57 40.43
CA MET A 550 -17.49 68.18 40.89
C MET A 550 -18.62 67.36 40.20
N PRO A 551 -18.59 67.22 38.87
CA PRO A 551 -19.55 66.35 38.19
C PRO A 551 -19.42 64.93 38.77
N GLN A 552 -20.56 64.28 39.03
CA GLN A 552 -20.55 62.89 39.45
C GLN A 552 -19.98 62.04 38.31
N PHE A 553 -18.86 61.37 38.56
CA PHE A 553 -18.43 60.28 37.70
C PHE A 553 -19.48 59.17 37.82
N THR A 554 -20.13 58.89 36.70
CA THR A 554 -20.96 57.69 36.55
C THR A 554 -20.12 56.77 35.68
N PRO A 555 -19.57 55.68 36.22
CA PRO A 555 -19.03 54.62 35.38
C PRO A 555 -20.12 54.20 34.41
N SER A 556 -19.77 53.93 33.15
CA SER A 556 -20.59 53.08 32.30
C SER A 556 -20.82 51.77 33.07
N GLY A 557 -22.08 51.45 33.34
CA GLY A 557 -22.42 50.34 34.22
C GLY A 557 -22.03 49.00 33.61
N ASP A 558 -21.57 48.08 34.46
CA ASP A 558 -21.54 46.66 34.12
C ASP A 558 -23.00 46.17 33.99
N ASP A 559 -23.44 45.85 32.76
CA ASP A 559 -24.66 45.10 32.43
C ASP A 559 -24.29 43.84 31.63
#